data_AF-A0A7Z9UMJ7-F1
#
_entry.id   AF-A0A7Z9UMJ7-F1
#
_cell.length_a   1.000
_cell.length_b   1.000
_cell.length_c   1.000
_cell.angle_alpha   90.00
_cell.angle_beta   90.00
_cell.angle_gamma   90.00
#
_symmetry.space_group_name_H-M   'P 1'
#
loop_
_entity.id
_entity.type
_entity.pdbx_description
1 polymer ?
#
loop_
_entity_poly.entity_id
_entity_poly.type
_entity_poly.pdbx_seq_one_letter_code
_entity_poly.pdbx_strand_id
1 'polypeptide(L)'
;MGKAKPFIDKEREAASKFRERRESRRIGSHKPKKLPRIHIPKRSRNVHLIIGDAHAHCEEGNQRFEALGRMVKSIKPDCVVDIGDSADMSSLLGIESGSKGPIFEGFSYWKDIDAYQDAKERYHHYLKGVSKYPRHIKVVGNHEDRITRLLSIEPRFVGVLGMEDLGDADLGPNGWEVYPFLEPVLVDGVAYCHYFKSPGSSRPISGIVPTRAVLLKYPGSFTRV
;
A
#
# COMPACT_ATOMS: atom_id res chain seq x y z
N MET A 1 28.58 0.15 -35.60
CA MET A 1 28.64 0.28 -34.12
C MET A 1 27.69 1.39 -33.71
N GLY A 2 26.57 1.06 -33.06
CA GLY A 2 25.58 2.06 -32.65
C GLY A 2 26.14 2.96 -31.56
N LYS A 3 25.96 4.28 -31.69
CA LYS A 3 26.39 5.26 -30.67
C LYS A 3 25.73 4.90 -29.33
N ALA A 4 26.54 4.85 -28.26
CA ALA A 4 26.05 4.69 -26.90
C ALA A 4 24.97 5.73 -26.61
N LYS A 5 23.86 5.30 -26.00
CA LYS A 5 22.75 6.18 -25.62
C LYS A 5 22.91 6.43 -24.12
N PRO A 6 23.68 7.45 -23.70
CA PRO A 6 24.13 7.59 -22.31
C PRO A 6 23.00 7.68 -21.28
N PHE A 7 21.80 8.08 -21.68
CA PHE A 7 20.61 8.04 -20.84
C PHE A 7 20.15 6.60 -20.55
N ILE A 8 20.05 5.76 -21.58
CA ILE A 8 19.61 4.35 -21.47
C ILE A 8 20.66 3.51 -20.73
N ASP A 9 21.95 3.80 -20.91
CA ASP A 9 23.03 3.08 -20.24
C ASP A 9 23.06 3.37 -18.74
N LYS A 10 22.82 4.62 -18.31
CA LYS A 10 22.63 4.99 -16.90
C LYS A 10 21.39 4.35 -16.28
N GLU A 11 20.28 4.30 -17.03
CA GLU A 11 19.04 3.65 -16.58
C GLU A 11 19.24 2.13 -16.38
N ARG A 12 19.95 1.47 -17.31
CA ARG A 12 20.30 0.04 -17.18
C ARG A 12 21.20 -0.24 -15.98
N GLU A 13 22.20 0.61 -15.73
CA GLU A 13 23.05 0.48 -14.55
C GLU A 13 22.24 0.64 -13.25
N ALA A 14 21.30 1.60 -13.22
CA ALA A 14 20.41 1.80 -12.08
C ALA A 14 19.47 0.60 -11.83
N ALA A 15 18.96 -0.02 -12.91
CA ALA A 15 18.15 -1.24 -12.82
C ALA A 15 18.97 -2.47 -12.37
N SER A 16 20.24 -2.58 -12.78
CA SER A 16 21.14 -3.66 -12.33
C SER A 16 21.43 -3.56 -10.83
N LYS A 17 21.79 -2.35 -10.34
CA LYS A 17 21.98 -2.08 -8.90
C LYS A 17 20.71 -2.33 -8.08
N PHE A 18 19.55 -2.26 -8.72
CA PHE A 18 18.27 -2.55 -8.09
C PHE A 18 18.02 -4.06 -7.97
N ARG A 19 18.30 -4.84 -9.02
CA ARG A 19 18.29 -6.32 -8.96
C ARG A 19 19.25 -6.85 -7.89
N GLU A 20 20.46 -6.31 -7.83
CA GLU A 20 21.45 -6.65 -6.79
C GLU A 20 20.96 -6.29 -5.38
N ARG A 21 20.23 -5.17 -5.22
CA ARG A 21 19.56 -4.81 -3.96
C ARG A 21 18.45 -5.80 -3.59
N ARG A 22 17.67 -6.28 -4.56
CA ARG A 22 16.62 -7.29 -4.34
C ARG A 22 17.24 -8.63 -3.89
N GLU A 23 18.32 -9.04 -4.52
CA GLU A 23 19.06 -10.27 -4.20
C GLU A 23 19.79 -10.21 -2.84
N SER A 24 20.35 -9.05 -2.48
CA SER A 24 21.02 -8.86 -1.17
C SER A 24 20.05 -8.80 0.01
N ARG A 25 18.76 -8.49 -0.21
CA ARG A 25 17.73 -8.44 0.84
C ARG A 25 17.04 -9.79 1.05
N ARG A 26 17.80 -10.84 1.40
CA ARG A 26 17.25 -12.17 1.73
C ARG A 26 16.12 -12.07 2.76
N ILE A 27 14.91 -12.50 2.39
CA ILE A 27 13.77 -12.64 3.30
C ILE A 27 14.19 -13.52 4.49
N GLY A 28 13.93 -13.06 5.72
CA GLY A 28 14.27 -13.80 6.93
C GLY A 28 15.73 -13.69 7.38
N SER A 29 16.57 -12.90 6.69
CA SER A 29 17.90 -12.51 7.19
C SER A 29 17.80 -11.70 8.50
N HIS A 30 16.71 -10.95 8.66
CA HIS A 30 16.41 -10.27 9.92
C HIS A 30 15.97 -11.31 10.96
N LYS A 31 16.82 -11.50 11.99
CA LYS A 31 16.48 -12.24 13.21
C LYS A 31 15.81 -11.28 14.20
N PRO A 32 14.47 -11.24 14.27
CA PRO A 32 13.80 -10.35 15.21
C PRO A 32 14.08 -10.81 16.64
N LYS A 33 14.21 -9.85 17.55
CA LYS A 33 14.13 -10.16 18.99
C LYS A 33 12.77 -10.79 19.27
N LYS A 34 12.71 -11.83 20.11
CA LYS A 34 11.43 -12.39 20.56
C LYS A 34 10.65 -11.25 21.23
N LEU A 35 9.54 -10.85 20.62
CA LEU A 35 8.64 -9.89 21.23
C LEU A 35 8.00 -10.53 22.47
N PRO A 36 7.75 -9.75 23.53
CA PRO A 36 6.95 -10.23 24.65
C PRO A 36 5.60 -10.73 24.12
N ARG A 37 5.06 -11.79 24.75
CA ARG A 37 3.71 -12.26 24.41
C ARG A 37 2.74 -11.12 24.68
N ILE A 38 2.17 -10.55 23.61
CA ILE A 38 1.07 -9.60 23.71
C ILE A 38 -0.09 -10.37 24.35
N HIS A 39 -0.67 -9.81 25.41
CA HIS A 39 -1.89 -10.37 25.99
C HIS A 39 -3.00 -10.28 24.94
N ILE A 40 -3.42 -11.44 24.42
CA ILE A 40 -4.54 -11.53 23.50
C ILE A 40 -5.79 -11.68 24.39
N PRO A 41 -6.69 -10.69 24.46
CA PRO A 41 -7.91 -10.80 25.25
C PRO A 41 -8.75 -12.00 24.80
N LYS A 42 -9.48 -12.63 25.74
CA LYS A 42 -10.40 -13.73 25.44
C LYS A 42 -11.44 -13.26 24.40
N ARG A 43 -11.54 -14.00 23.29
CA ARG A 43 -12.37 -13.65 22.12
C ARG A 43 -13.86 -13.62 22.48
N SER A 44 -14.48 -12.45 22.33
CA SER A 44 -15.94 -12.30 22.21
C SER A 44 -16.38 -11.54 20.94
N ARG A 45 -15.45 -10.92 20.20
CA ARG A 45 -15.72 -10.10 19.00
C ARG A 45 -14.64 -10.28 17.93
N ASN A 46 -14.97 -9.94 16.68
CA ASN A 46 -14.04 -9.93 15.55
C ASN A 46 -12.90 -8.93 15.78
N VAL A 47 -11.68 -9.34 15.49
CA VAL A 47 -10.47 -8.53 15.65
C VAL A 47 -10.01 -8.01 14.29
N HIS A 48 -9.99 -6.68 14.15
CA HIS A 48 -9.47 -6.00 12.96
C HIS A 48 -8.08 -5.47 13.27
N LEU A 49 -7.11 -5.72 12.40
CA LEU A 49 -5.78 -5.12 12.44
C LEU A 49 -5.68 -4.11 11.30
N ILE A 50 -5.34 -2.87 11.64
CA ILE A 50 -5.31 -1.77 10.68
C ILE A 50 -3.85 -1.45 10.34
N ILE A 51 -3.57 -1.28 9.04
CA ILE A 51 -2.31 -0.78 8.49
C ILE A 51 -2.64 0.56 7.84
N GLY A 52 -1.93 1.63 8.18
CA GLY A 52 -2.03 2.90 7.46
C GLY A 52 -0.66 3.43 7.11
N ASP A 53 -0.60 4.11 5.97
CA ASP A 53 0.53 4.95 5.55
C ASP A 53 1.87 4.20 5.65
N ALA A 54 1.89 2.99 5.10
CA ALA A 54 3.05 2.11 5.23
C ALA A 54 4.21 2.51 4.29
N HIS A 55 3.94 3.33 3.26
CA HIS A 55 4.89 3.98 2.36
C HIS A 55 6.08 3.12 1.93
N ALA A 56 5.85 1.97 1.29
CA ALA A 56 6.93 1.19 0.70
C ALA A 56 7.68 2.04 -0.34
N HIS A 57 8.93 2.38 -0.05
CA HIS A 57 9.76 3.29 -0.85
C HIS A 57 11.01 2.58 -1.34
N CYS A 58 11.43 2.84 -2.58
CA CYS A 58 12.52 2.11 -3.24
C CYS A 58 13.90 2.34 -2.63
N GLU A 59 14.10 3.44 -1.90
CA GLU A 59 15.35 3.74 -1.20
C GLU A 59 15.41 3.13 0.20
N GLU A 60 14.27 2.67 0.73
CA GLU A 60 14.17 2.07 2.05
C GLU A 60 14.14 0.55 2.01
N GLY A 61 14.39 -0.07 3.16
CA GLY A 61 14.24 -1.51 3.36
C GLY A 61 12.84 -1.85 3.89
N ASN A 62 12.27 -2.95 3.39
CA ASN A 62 10.94 -3.41 3.77
C ASN A 62 10.92 -4.39 4.96
N GLN A 63 11.95 -4.41 5.81
CA GLN A 63 12.00 -5.32 6.97
C GLN A 63 10.84 -5.09 7.94
N ARG A 64 10.27 -3.87 7.97
CA ARG A 64 9.04 -3.56 8.73
C ARG A 64 7.84 -4.40 8.30
N PHE A 65 7.73 -4.76 7.01
CA PHE A 65 6.65 -5.62 6.52
C PHE A 65 6.85 -7.09 6.94
N GLU A 66 8.08 -7.54 7.14
CA GLU A 66 8.34 -8.83 7.78
C GLU A 66 7.87 -8.83 9.25
N ALA A 67 8.14 -7.74 9.98
CA ALA A 67 7.67 -7.59 11.35
C ALA A 67 6.14 -7.56 11.41
N LEU A 68 5.50 -6.85 10.49
CA LEU A 68 4.04 -6.81 10.33
C LEU A 68 3.45 -8.19 10.04
N GLY A 69 4.02 -8.96 9.11
CA GLY A 69 3.57 -10.33 8.81
C GLY A 69 3.68 -11.26 10.02
N ARG A 70 4.77 -11.16 10.79
CA ARG A 70 4.95 -11.88 12.06
C ARG A 70 3.92 -11.45 13.11
N MET A 71 3.62 -10.16 13.20
CA MET A 71 2.62 -9.61 14.11
C MET A 71 1.23 -10.15 13.78
N VAL A 72 0.82 -10.12 12.51
CA VAL A 72 -0.45 -10.69 12.04
C VAL A 72 -0.53 -12.19 12.36
N LYS A 73 0.54 -12.96 12.11
CA LYS A 73 0.62 -14.38 12.48
C LYS A 73 0.41 -14.62 13.97
N SER A 74 0.96 -13.74 14.82
CA SER A 74 0.86 -13.84 16.27
C SER A 74 -0.53 -13.47 16.79
N ILE A 75 -1.08 -12.36 16.32
CA ILE A 75 -2.38 -11.82 16.73
C ILE A 75 -3.53 -12.69 16.20
N LYS A 76 -3.38 -13.25 14.98
CA LYS A 76 -4.42 -14.01 14.27
C LYS A 76 -5.74 -13.23 14.19
N PRO A 77 -5.73 -12.02 13.60
CA PRO A 77 -6.94 -11.22 13.45
C PRO A 77 -7.97 -11.95 12.56
N ASP A 78 -9.21 -11.48 12.62
CA ASP A 78 -10.27 -11.89 11.69
C ASP A 78 -10.12 -11.15 10.36
N CYS A 79 -9.74 -9.88 10.41
CA CYS A 79 -9.54 -9.02 9.26
C CYS A 79 -8.26 -8.18 9.40
N VAL A 80 -7.54 -8.01 8.30
CA VAL A 80 -6.48 -7.01 8.13
C VAL A 80 -6.97 -5.98 7.13
N VAL A 81 -6.99 -4.70 7.54
CA VAL A 81 -7.42 -3.58 6.71
C VAL A 81 -6.23 -2.66 6.47
N ASP A 82 -5.80 -2.55 5.22
CA ASP A 82 -4.84 -1.56 4.74
C ASP A 82 -5.63 -0.35 4.24
N ILE A 83 -5.51 0.79 4.89
CA ILE A 83 -6.28 1.99 4.56
C ILE A 83 -5.59 2.88 3.53
N GLY A 84 -4.60 2.37 2.81
CA GLY A 84 -3.96 3.06 1.69
C GLY A 84 -2.64 3.73 2.06
N ASP A 85 -2.03 4.34 1.06
CA ASP A 85 -0.68 4.93 1.10
C ASP A 85 0.37 3.88 1.51
N SER A 86 0.15 2.64 1.08
CA SER A 86 1.07 1.54 1.34
C SER A 86 2.17 1.43 0.28
N ALA A 87 1.91 1.86 -0.96
CA ALA A 87 2.95 2.15 -1.96
C ALA A 87 3.26 3.65 -1.96
N ASP A 88 4.54 4.03 -1.86
CA ASP A 88 4.87 5.45 -1.74
C ASP A 88 4.70 6.23 -3.06
N MET A 89 4.93 5.58 -4.22
CA MET A 89 4.72 6.18 -5.54
C MET A 89 5.40 7.55 -5.70
N SER A 90 6.63 7.71 -5.20
CA SER A 90 7.38 8.97 -5.26
C SER A 90 7.75 9.36 -6.70
N SER A 91 7.82 8.39 -7.61
CA SER A 91 7.97 8.62 -9.05
C SER A 91 6.84 9.46 -9.66
N LEU A 92 5.65 9.47 -9.04
CA LEU A 92 4.47 10.15 -9.55
C LEU A 92 4.11 11.44 -8.78
N LEU A 93 4.97 11.87 -7.85
CA LEU A 93 4.72 13.05 -7.00
C LEU A 93 4.48 14.34 -7.82
N GLY A 94 5.15 14.45 -8.98
CA GLY A 94 5.05 15.62 -9.86
C GLY A 94 3.63 15.88 -10.38
N ILE A 95 2.79 14.85 -10.47
CA ILE A 95 1.42 14.93 -10.99
C ILE A 95 0.51 15.76 -10.07
N GLU A 96 0.77 15.74 -8.76
CA GLU A 96 -0.06 16.49 -7.79
C GLU A 96 0.23 18.00 -7.81
N SER A 97 1.42 18.40 -8.24
CA SER A 97 1.90 19.78 -8.11
C SER A 97 1.49 20.71 -9.27
N GLY A 98 0.86 20.19 -10.32
CA GLY A 98 0.63 20.94 -11.57
C GLY A 98 1.93 21.37 -12.26
N SER A 99 3.06 20.80 -11.85
CA SER A 99 4.38 21.13 -12.35
C SER A 99 4.53 20.61 -13.79
N LYS A 100 5.06 21.47 -14.67
CA LYS A 100 5.37 21.14 -16.08
C LYS A 100 6.64 20.30 -16.25
N GLY A 101 7.17 19.72 -15.17
CA GLY A 101 8.32 18.82 -15.22
C GLY A 101 7.98 17.52 -15.95
N PRO A 102 8.99 16.75 -16.42
CA PRO A 102 8.73 15.46 -17.05
C PRO A 102 7.98 14.55 -16.06
N ILE A 103 6.77 14.14 -16.45
CA ILE A 103 5.84 13.34 -15.65
C ILE A 103 6.41 11.94 -15.34
N PHE A 104 7.39 11.49 -16.12
CA PHE A 104 7.89 10.12 -16.09
C PHE A 104 9.34 10.05 -16.59
N GLU A 105 10.28 9.78 -15.68
CA GLU A 105 11.61 9.26 -16.05
C GLU A 105 11.57 7.72 -15.95
N GLY A 106 11.01 7.08 -16.98
CA GLY A 106 11.17 5.65 -17.29
C GLY A 106 11.09 4.68 -16.11
N PHE A 107 12.27 4.28 -15.63
CA PHE A 107 12.47 3.23 -14.62
C PHE A 107 12.02 3.59 -13.20
N SER A 108 11.71 4.84 -12.90
CA SER A 108 11.34 5.28 -11.53
C SER A 108 10.02 4.65 -11.06
N TYR A 109 9.00 4.58 -11.90
CA TYR A 109 7.73 3.92 -11.58
C TYR A 109 7.91 2.45 -11.21
N TRP A 110 8.66 1.70 -12.04
CA TRP A 110 8.87 0.28 -11.80
C TRP A 110 9.68 0.00 -10.52
N LYS A 111 10.48 0.96 -10.04
CA LYS A 111 11.14 0.85 -8.73
C LYS A 111 10.14 0.98 -7.58
N ASP A 112 9.15 1.86 -7.70
CA ASP A 112 8.10 1.98 -6.69
C ASP A 112 7.23 0.72 -6.66
N ILE A 113 6.86 0.20 -7.84
CA ILE A 113 6.13 -1.06 -7.95
C ILE A 113 6.89 -2.22 -7.33
N ASP A 114 8.17 -2.41 -7.67
CA ASP A 114 8.96 -3.52 -7.10
C ASP A 114 9.18 -3.33 -5.59
N ALA A 115 9.39 -2.09 -5.11
CA ALA A 115 9.47 -1.82 -3.68
C ALA A 115 8.19 -2.19 -2.93
N TYR A 116 7.03 -1.90 -3.52
CA TYR A 116 5.73 -2.29 -2.96
C TYR A 116 5.49 -3.80 -3.01
N GLN A 117 5.81 -4.46 -4.12
CA GLN A 117 5.68 -5.90 -4.26
C GLN A 117 6.61 -6.64 -3.27
N ASP A 118 7.87 -6.20 -3.11
CA ASP A 118 8.79 -6.75 -2.10
C ASP A 118 8.23 -6.61 -0.67
N ALA A 119 7.62 -5.46 -0.35
CA ALA A 119 6.96 -5.25 0.93
C ALA A 119 5.84 -6.27 1.17
N LYS A 120 4.95 -6.46 0.19
CA LYS A 120 3.81 -7.37 0.30
C LYS A 120 4.22 -8.84 0.29
N GLU A 121 5.24 -9.21 -0.50
CA GLU A 121 5.84 -10.55 -0.50
C GLU A 121 6.43 -10.89 0.88
N ARG A 122 7.18 -9.96 1.49
CA ARG A 122 7.73 -10.10 2.86
C ARG A 122 6.65 -10.29 3.90
N TYR A 123 5.58 -9.50 3.81
CA TYR A 123 4.42 -9.62 4.68
C TYR A 123 3.79 -11.02 4.56
N HIS A 124 3.46 -11.45 3.35
CA HIS A 124 2.78 -12.72 3.08
C HIS A 124 3.63 -13.95 3.33
N HIS A 125 4.96 -13.83 3.22
CA HIS A 125 5.89 -14.90 3.55
C HIS A 125 5.62 -15.50 4.94
N TYR A 126 5.33 -14.67 5.95
CA TYR A 126 5.06 -15.13 7.31
C TYR A 126 3.67 -15.73 7.50
N LEU A 127 2.74 -15.45 6.58
CA LEU A 127 1.38 -15.97 6.61
C LEU A 127 1.24 -17.32 5.90
N LYS A 128 2.29 -17.83 5.26
CA LYS A 128 2.29 -19.18 4.68
C LYS A 128 2.04 -20.23 5.78
N GLY A 129 1.07 -21.11 5.55
CA GLY A 129 0.73 -22.22 6.45
C GLY A 129 0.11 -21.81 7.79
N VAL A 130 -0.41 -20.59 7.93
CA VAL A 130 -1.16 -20.22 9.14
C VAL A 130 -2.48 -20.99 9.20
N SER A 131 -2.86 -21.43 10.39
CA SER A 131 -4.10 -22.18 10.62
C SER A 131 -5.37 -21.34 10.40
N LYS A 132 -5.24 -20.02 10.48
CA LYS A 132 -6.32 -19.05 10.26
C LYS A 132 -5.73 -17.90 9.45
N TYR A 133 -6.10 -17.85 8.18
CA TYR A 133 -5.74 -16.76 7.29
C TYR A 133 -6.78 -15.64 7.44
N PRO A 134 -6.39 -14.39 7.76
CA PRO A 134 -7.35 -13.30 7.91
C PRO A 134 -7.93 -12.90 6.55
N ARG A 135 -9.09 -12.22 6.56
CA ARG A 135 -9.57 -11.49 5.38
C ARG A 135 -8.70 -10.26 5.17
N HIS A 136 -8.22 -10.03 3.95
CA HIS A 136 -7.39 -8.87 3.59
C HIS A 136 -8.19 -7.87 2.78
N ILE A 137 -8.29 -6.64 3.27
CA ILE A 137 -9.01 -5.54 2.62
C ILE A 137 -8.03 -4.40 2.44
N LYS A 138 -7.99 -3.81 1.25
CA LYS A 138 -7.25 -2.59 0.95
C LYS A 138 -8.23 -1.53 0.49
N VAL A 139 -8.15 -0.33 1.06
CA VAL A 139 -8.74 0.87 0.46
C VAL A 139 -7.60 1.63 -0.17
N VAL A 140 -7.71 1.99 -1.45
CA VAL A 140 -6.67 2.73 -2.17
C VAL A 140 -6.43 4.08 -1.48
N GLY A 141 -5.16 4.45 -1.33
CA GLY A 141 -4.74 5.75 -0.79
C GLY A 141 -4.44 6.77 -1.87
N ASN A 142 -4.09 7.98 -1.46
CA ASN A 142 -3.80 9.08 -2.36
C ASN A 142 -2.52 8.83 -3.18
N HIS A 143 -1.52 8.15 -2.60
CA HIS A 143 -0.27 7.81 -3.27
C HIS A 143 -0.49 6.78 -4.39
N GLU A 144 -1.27 5.73 -4.15
CA GLU A 144 -1.61 4.77 -5.19
C GLU A 144 -2.56 5.38 -6.25
N ASP A 145 -3.50 6.25 -5.84
CA ASP A 145 -4.40 6.98 -6.76
C ASP A 145 -3.64 7.89 -7.76
N ARG A 146 -2.36 8.21 -7.50
CA ARG A 146 -1.51 8.91 -8.49
C ARG A 146 -1.43 8.16 -9.82
N ILE A 147 -1.54 6.83 -9.82
CA ILE A 147 -1.58 6.02 -11.05
C ILE A 147 -2.84 6.33 -11.85
N THR A 148 -4.02 6.28 -11.21
CA THR A 148 -5.30 6.61 -11.86
C THR A 148 -5.30 8.04 -12.41
N ARG A 149 -4.75 9.00 -11.64
CA ARG A 149 -4.61 10.39 -12.09
C ARG A 149 -3.67 10.54 -13.28
N LEU A 150 -2.54 9.83 -13.29
CA LEU A 150 -1.62 9.80 -14.43
C LEU A 150 -2.36 9.38 -15.70
N LEU A 151 -3.08 8.26 -15.64
CA LEU A 151 -3.80 7.72 -16.79
C LEU A 151 -4.90 8.67 -17.29
N SER A 152 -5.50 9.46 -16.40
CA SER A 152 -6.48 10.49 -16.78
C SER A 152 -5.85 11.68 -17.52
N ILE A 153 -4.60 12.05 -17.20
CA ILE A 153 -3.91 13.22 -17.79
C ILE A 153 -3.12 12.80 -19.04
N GLU A 154 -2.56 11.60 -19.04
CA GLU A 154 -1.71 11.04 -20.08
C GLU A 154 -2.25 9.67 -20.54
N PRO A 155 -3.36 9.61 -21.31
CA PRO A 155 -3.99 8.36 -21.72
C PRO A 155 -3.10 7.44 -22.57
N ARG A 156 -1.99 7.95 -23.11
CA ARG A 156 -0.99 7.14 -23.84
C ARG A 156 -0.34 6.04 -23.00
N PHE A 157 -0.44 6.12 -21.67
CA PHE A 157 0.05 5.09 -20.75
C PHE A 157 -1.00 4.01 -20.42
N VAL A 158 -2.25 4.16 -20.88
CA VAL A 158 -3.30 3.15 -20.69
C VAL A 158 -2.88 1.84 -21.38
N GLY A 159 -2.96 0.73 -20.63
CA GLY A 159 -2.51 -0.59 -21.07
C GLY A 159 -0.99 -0.81 -20.96
N VAL A 160 -0.24 0.18 -20.47
CA VAL A 160 1.20 0.07 -20.17
C VAL A 160 1.46 0.16 -18.66
N LEU A 161 0.76 1.07 -17.98
CA LEU A 161 0.80 1.26 -16.54
C LEU A 161 -0.62 1.13 -15.98
N GLY A 162 -0.75 0.64 -14.75
CA GLY A 162 -2.04 0.49 -14.12
C GLY A 162 -2.01 0.18 -12.63
N MET A 163 -3.18 0.18 -12.01
CA MET A 163 -3.32 -0.18 -10.60
C MET A 163 -3.02 -1.68 -10.39
N GLU A 164 -3.24 -2.48 -11.43
CA GLU A 164 -2.92 -3.90 -11.49
C GLU A 164 -1.43 -4.19 -11.29
N ASP A 165 -0.53 -3.25 -11.64
CA ASP A 165 0.91 -3.42 -11.45
C ASP A 165 1.29 -3.57 -9.96
N LEU A 166 0.46 -3.06 -9.04
CA LEU A 166 0.64 -3.25 -7.60
C LEU A 166 0.46 -4.71 -7.16
N GLY A 167 -0.23 -5.54 -7.96
CA GLY A 167 -0.38 -6.98 -7.74
C GLY A 167 -1.24 -7.37 -6.53
N ASP A 168 -1.95 -6.44 -5.90
CA ASP A 168 -2.72 -6.66 -4.66
C ASP A 168 -3.71 -7.83 -4.76
N ALA A 169 -4.39 -7.97 -5.89
CA ALA A 169 -5.39 -9.02 -6.12
C ALA A 169 -4.78 -10.44 -6.19
N ASP A 170 -3.50 -10.57 -6.53
CA ASP A 170 -2.82 -11.87 -6.69
C ASP A 170 -1.98 -12.25 -5.45
N LEU A 171 -1.95 -11.38 -4.44
CA LEU A 171 -1.08 -11.53 -3.28
C LEU A 171 -1.72 -12.36 -2.17
N GLY A 172 -1.29 -13.62 -2.06
CA GLY A 172 -1.74 -14.58 -1.03
C GLY A 172 -2.71 -15.63 -1.59
N PRO A 173 -3.24 -16.55 -0.76
CA PRO A 173 -4.17 -17.58 -1.22
C PRO A 173 -5.50 -17.03 -1.73
N ASN A 174 -5.93 -15.86 -1.24
CA ASN A 174 -7.23 -15.26 -1.57
C ASN A 174 -7.12 -13.85 -2.18
N GLY A 175 -5.89 -13.33 -2.38
CA GLY A 175 -5.68 -11.94 -2.76
C GLY A 175 -6.12 -10.92 -1.70
N TRP A 176 -5.91 -9.63 -1.99
CA TRP A 176 -6.52 -8.53 -1.26
C TRP A 176 -7.81 -8.06 -1.97
N GLU A 177 -8.86 -7.78 -1.19
CA GLU A 177 -10.03 -7.07 -1.70
C GLU A 177 -9.73 -5.57 -1.78
N VAL A 178 -9.58 -5.04 -3.00
CA VAL A 178 -9.18 -3.65 -3.23
C VAL A 178 -10.41 -2.78 -3.53
N TYR A 179 -10.60 -1.73 -2.72
CA TYR A 179 -11.66 -0.74 -2.87
C TYR A 179 -11.09 0.59 -3.41
N PRO A 180 -11.77 1.28 -4.35
CA PRO A 180 -11.26 2.51 -4.95
C PRO A 180 -11.01 3.65 -3.96
N PHE A 181 -10.22 4.63 -4.41
CA PHE A 181 -9.86 5.79 -3.60
C PHE A 181 -11.11 6.57 -3.18
N LEU A 182 -11.26 6.79 -1.86
CA LEU A 182 -12.39 7.48 -1.24
C LEU A 182 -13.76 6.81 -1.41
N GLU A 183 -13.79 5.51 -1.72
CA GLU A 183 -14.98 4.67 -1.61
C GLU A 183 -14.95 3.91 -0.29
N PRO A 184 -15.78 4.28 0.71
CA PRO A 184 -15.75 3.63 2.01
C PRO A 184 -16.29 2.20 1.93
N VAL A 185 -15.63 1.28 2.64
CA VAL A 185 -16.07 -0.10 2.83
C VAL A 185 -16.57 -0.31 4.25
N LEU A 186 -17.74 -0.92 4.40
CA LEU A 186 -18.34 -1.26 5.69
C LEU A 186 -18.06 -2.72 6.04
N VAL A 187 -17.35 -2.96 7.15
CA VAL A 187 -16.99 -4.30 7.62
C VAL A 187 -17.30 -4.39 9.09
N ASP A 188 -18.15 -5.34 9.48
CA ASP A 188 -18.56 -5.55 10.88
C ASP A 188 -19.07 -4.27 11.59
N GLY A 189 -19.77 -3.41 10.83
CA GLY A 189 -20.27 -2.13 11.34
C GLY A 189 -19.20 -1.06 11.54
N VAL A 190 -18.02 -1.22 10.93
CA VAL A 190 -16.93 -0.23 10.91
C VAL A 190 -16.71 0.24 9.48
N ALA A 191 -16.75 1.55 9.26
CA ALA A 191 -16.50 2.14 7.95
C ALA A 191 -15.00 2.45 7.80
N TYR A 192 -14.38 1.87 6.78
CA TYR A 192 -12.99 2.09 6.43
C TYR A 192 -12.89 2.91 5.14
N CYS A 193 -12.05 3.93 5.17
CA CYS A 193 -11.73 4.77 4.03
C CYS A 193 -10.34 5.34 4.26
N HIS A 194 -9.58 5.65 3.22
CA HIS A 194 -8.27 6.29 3.37
C HIS A 194 -8.40 7.64 4.13
N TYR A 195 -9.36 8.47 3.74
CA TYR A 195 -9.90 9.52 4.60
C TYR A 195 -11.34 9.84 4.25
N PHE A 196 -12.05 10.47 5.18
CA PHE A 196 -13.41 10.96 4.94
C PHE A 196 -13.38 12.43 4.54
N LYS A 197 -14.22 12.80 3.57
CA LYS A 197 -14.43 14.19 3.12
C LYS A 197 -15.90 14.57 3.22
N SER A 198 -16.16 15.86 3.45
CA SER A 198 -17.53 16.39 3.38
C SER A 198 -18.00 16.43 1.93
N PRO A 199 -19.31 16.27 1.66
CA PRO A 199 -19.86 16.50 0.32
C PRO A 199 -19.40 17.87 -0.22
N GLY A 200 -18.85 17.91 -1.43
CA GLY A 200 -18.35 19.14 -2.06
C GLY A 200 -16.96 19.62 -1.62
N SER A 201 -16.34 18.99 -0.61
CA SER A 201 -14.93 19.28 -0.25
C SER A 201 -14.00 18.26 -0.89
N SER A 202 -12.89 18.70 -1.46
CA SER A 202 -11.77 17.81 -1.84
C SER A 202 -10.82 17.53 -0.68
N ARG A 203 -10.94 18.29 0.42
CA ARG A 203 -10.06 18.16 1.60
C ARG A 203 -10.60 17.11 2.58
N PRO A 204 -9.70 16.37 3.27
CA PRO A 204 -10.07 15.55 4.40
C PRO A 204 -10.81 16.38 5.44
N ILE A 205 -11.79 15.77 6.09
CA ILE A 205 -12.49 16.39 7.21
C ILE A 205 -11.50 16.66 8.35
N SER A 206 -11.59 17.87 8.89
CA SER A 206 -10.90 18.28 10.11
C SER A 206 -11.90 18.99 11.02
N GLY A 207 -11.89 18.66 12.31
CA GLY A 207 -12.78 19.22 13.33
C GLY A 207 -14.05 18.42 13.61
N ILE A 208 -14.72 18.77 14.71
CA ILE A 208 -15.85 18.03 15.30
C ILE A 208 -17.12 18.15 14.46
N VAL A 209 -17.43 19.37 13.98
CA VAL A 209 -18.68 19.65 13.24
C VAL A 209 -18.75 18.90 11.91
N PRO A 210 -17.72 18.92 11.04
CA PRO A 210 -17.76 18.16 9.78
C PRO A 210 -17.70 16.65 10.01
N THR A 211 -17.09 16.19 11.11
CA THR A 211 -17.09 14.77 11.51
C THR A 211 -18.50 14.26 11.76
N ARG A 212 -19.36 15.06 12.41
CA ARG A 212 -20.77 14.67 12.67
C ARG A 212 -21.54 14.34 11.39
N ALA A 213 -21.29 15.05 10.29
CA ALA A 213 -21.95 14.77 9.00
C ALA A 213 -21.57 13.39 8.44
N VAL A 214 -20.34 12.93 8.66
CA VAL A 214 -19.90 11.58 8.29
C VAL A 214 -20.53 10.52 9.18
N LEU A 215 -20.57 10.77 10.50
CA LEU A 215 -21.21 9.87 11.47
C LEU A 215 -22.69 9.63 11.15
N LEU A 216 -23.39 10.65 10.64
CA LEU A 216 -24.80 10.54 10.24
C LEU A 216 -24.98 9.77 8.92
N LYS A 217 -23.98 9.79 8.04
CA LYS A 217 -24.05 9.15 6.71
C LYS A 217 -23.68 7.67 6.76
N TYR A 218 -22.69 7.30 7.56
CA TYR A 218 -22.24 5.91 7.69
C TYR A 218 -22.53 5.41 9.12
N PRO A 219 -23.42 4.44 9.31
CA PRO A 219 -23.64 3.86 10.62
C PRO A 219 -22.41 3.03 11.02
N GLY A 220 -21.70 3.41 12.10
CA GLY A 220 -20.57 2.62 12.57
C GLY A 220 -19.53 3.33 13.43
N SER A 221 -18.46 2.59 13.75
CA SER A 221 -17.20 3.16 14.29
C SER A 221 -16.26 3.54 13.15
N PHE A 222 -15.35 4.47 13.41
CA PHE A 222 -14.45 5.03 12.40
C PHE A 222 -13.00 4.99 12.87
N THR A 223 -12.08 4.68 11.95
CA THR A 223 -10.64 4.82 12.15
C THR A 223 -10.09 5.77 11.09
N ARG A 224 -9.17 6.63 11.50
CA ARG A 224 -8.40 7.53 10.63
C ARG A 224 -6.93 7.35 10.99
N VAL A 225 -6.05 7.48 10.01
CA VAL A 225 -4.63 7.74 10.24
C VAL A 225 -4.34 9.22 9.97
#